data_AF-A0A351HX09-F1
#
_entry.id   AF-A0A351HX09-F1
#
_cell.length_a   1.000
_cell.length_b   1.000
_cell.length_c   1.000
_cell.angle_alpha   90.00
_cell.angle_beta   90.00
_cell.angle_gamma   90.00
#
_symmetry.space_group_name_H-M   'P 1'
#
loop_
_entity.id
_entity.type
_entity.pdbx_description
1 polymer ?
#
loop_
_entity_poly.entity_id
_entity_poly.type
_entity_poly.pdbx_seq_one_letter_code
_entity_poly.pdbx_strand_id
1 'polypeptide(L)'
;MKLLLNLVRKDFKRNRVITTALAVFLILSAIFMAGGLRVTGIMLSSLNGLNKMAVPPEYVQMHKGDYDEQAVADFVAQQDYLEDALVVRMLDVNNAQIICNGESLEKCLMDNGFGGTQMQMERECGNILDICLFLLPDSASHEYEQHH
;
A
#
# COMPACT_ATOMS: atom_id res chain seq x y z
N MET A 1 47.88 -3.97 -14.74
CA MET A 1 47.42 -3.91 -13.33
C MET A 1 48.46 -3.38 -12.34
N LYS A 2 49.74 -3.81 -12.36
CA LYS A 2 50.78 -3.36 -11.40
C LYS A 2 51.06 -1.84 -11.39
N LEU A 3 50.94 -1.16 -12.54
CA LEU A 3 51.15 0.29 -12.65
C LEU A 3 50.07 1.10 -11.91
N LEU A 4 48.79 0.72 -12.03
CA LEU A 4 47.67 1.41 -11.38
C LEU A 4 47.75 1.29 -9.85
N LEU A 5 48.03 0.08 -9.35
CA LEU A 5 48.24 -0.15 -7.92
C LEU A 5 49.42 0.67 -7.37
N ASN A 6 50.50 0.82 -8.14
CA ASN A 6 51.64 1.64 -7.74
C ASN A 6 51.31 3.14 -7.71
N LEU A 7 50.49 3.65 -8.63
CA LEU A 7 50.00 5.04 -8.56
C LEU A 7 49.14 5.27 -7.31
N VAL A 8 48.17 4.40 -7.05
CA VAL A 8 47.28 4.49 -5.87
C VAL A 8 48.08 4.44 -4.57
N ARG A 9 49.08 3.54 -4.48
CA ARG A 9 49.96 3.44 -3.31
C ARG A 9 50.80 4.70 -3.09
N LYS A 10 51.23 5.34 -4.19
CA LYS A 10 52.07 6.54 -4.15
C LYS A 10 51.25 7.77 -3.73
N ASP A 11 49.99 7.88 -4.16
CA ASP A 11 49.07 8.92 -3.71
C ASP A 11 48.68 8.75 -2.24
N PHE A 12 48.40 7.53 -1.77
CA PHE A 12 48.15 7.25 -0.35
C PHE A 12 49.33 7.60 0.56
N LYS A 13 50.57 7.55 0.04
CA LYS A 13 51.79 7.88 0.78
C LYS A 13 52.10 9.38 0.79
N ARG A 14 51.64 10.13 -0.23
CA ARG A 14 51.93 11.57 -0.41
C ARG A 14 51.04 12.45 0.46
N ASN A 15 49.71 12.29 0.41
CA ASN A 15 48.75 13.07 1.21
C ASN A 15 47.82 12.15 2.01
N ARG A 16 48.40 11.47 3.00
CA ARG A 16 47.76 10.38 3.76
C ARG A 16 46.39 10.73 4.36
N VAL A 17 46.22 11.95 4.87
CA VAL A 17 44.95 12.40 5.49
C VAL A 17 43.85 12.61 4.45
N ILE A 18 44.14 13.41 3.41
CA ILE A 18 43.18 13.77 2.37
C ILE A 18 42.77 12.53 1.55
N THR A 19 43.73 11.70 1.16
CA THR A 19 43.46 10.47 0.39
C THR A 19 42.64 9.46 1.21
N THR A 20 42.88 9.35 2.52
CA THR A 20 42.08 8.46 3.38
C THR A 20 40.65 8.97 3.52
N ALA A 21 40.45 10.27 3.74
CA ALA A 21 39.11 10.86 3.85
C ALA A 21 38.30 10.66 2.57
N LEU A 22 38.90 10.89 1.40
CA LEU A 22 38.29 10.63 0.10
C LEU A 22 37.93 9.15 -0.09
N ALA A 23 38.84 8.24 0.25
CA ALA A 23 38.60 6.81 0.14
C ALA A 23 37.41 6.38 1.03
N VAL A 24 37.35 6.88 2.26
CA VAL A 24 36.22 6.61 3.18
C VAL A 24 34.90 7.12 2.60
N PHE A 25 34.88 8.34 2.06
CA PHE A 25 33.67 8.90 1.45
C PHE A 25 33.20 8.09 0.23
N LEU A 26 34.11 7.65 -0.62
CA LEU A 26 33.80 6.80 -1.77
C LEU A 26 33.27 5.43 -1.34
N ILE A 27 33.87 4.81 -0.32
CA ILE A 27 33.40 3.53 0.21
C ILE A 27 32.01 3.68 0.83
N LEU A 28 31.79 4.73 1.62
CA LEU A 28 30.48 5.04 2.20
C LEU A 28 29.42 5.26 1.13
N SER A 29 29.74 6.02 0.08
CA SER A 29 28.84 6.23 -1.05
C SER A 29 28.49 4.93 -1.76
N ALA A 30 29.47 4.06 -2.01
CA ALA A 30 29.24 2.76 -2.64
C ALA A 30 28.36 1.83 -1.77
N ILE A 31 28.62 1.78 -0.46
CA ILE A 31 27.80 1.00 0.49
C ILE A 31 26.38 1.56 0.56
N PHE A 32 26.23 2.88 0.61
CA PHE A 32 24.93 3.53 0.64
C PHE A 32 24.13 3.26 -0.65
N MET A 33 24.79 3.29 -1.80
CA MET A 33 24.16 3.00 -3.09
C MET A 33 23.72 1.53 -3.20
N ALA A 34 24.59 0.58 -2.84
CA ALA A 34 24.22 -0.84 -2.78
C ALA A 34 23.10 -1.09 -1.76
N GLY A 35 23.18 -0.41 -0.61
CA GLY A 35 22.20 -0.45 0.44
C GLY A 35 20.84 0.09 0.02
N GLY A 36 20.81 1.22 -0.68
CA GLY A 36 19.60 1.84 -1.21
C GLY A 36 18.92 0.95 -2.25
N LEU A 37 19.70 0.43 -3.21
CA LEU A 37 19.19 -0.47 -4.24
C LEU A 37 18.51 -1.71 -3.63
N ARG A 38 19.10 -2.28 -2.57
CA ARG A 38 18.52 -3.44 -1.86
C ARG A 38 17.15 -3.09 -1.24
N VAL A 39 17.04 -1.92 -0.62
CA VAL A 39 15.82 -1.51 0.10
C VAL A 39 14.71 -1.25 -0.90
N THR A 40 15.02 -0.54 -1.98
CA THR A 40 14.08 -0.32 -3.09
C THR A 40 13.61 -1.64 -3.68
N GLY A 41 14.52 -2.59 -3.92
CA GLY A 41 14.15 -3.91 -4.43
C GLY A 41 13.19 -4.67 -3.50
N ILE A 42 13.46 -4.68 -2.20
CA ILE A 42 12.58 -5.31 -1.21
C ILE A 42 11.23 -4.58 -1.14
N MET A 43 11.22 -3.25 -1.16
CA MET A 43 9.99 -2.45 -1.13
C MET A 43 9.10 -2.75 -2.32
N LEU A 44 9.64 -2.73 -3.55
CA LEU A 44 8.88 -3.07 -4.75
C LEU A 44 8.36 -4.50 -4.71
N SER A 45 9.17 -5.45 -4.26
CA SER A 45 8.74 -6.84 -4.11
C SER A 45 7.62 -6.99 -3.08
N SER A 46 7.69 -6.29 -1.95
CA SER A 46 6.67 -6.31 -0.91
C SER A 46 5.38 -5.64 -1.37
N LEU A 47 5.46 -4.53 -2.11
CA LEU A 47 4.30 -3.88 -2.72
C LEU A 47 3.63 -4.80 -3.75
N ASN A 48 4.40 -5.41 -4.63
CA ASN A 48 3.86 -6.38 -5.60
C ASN A 48 3.25 -7.61 -4.91
N GLY A 49 3.87 -8.09 -3.83
CA GLY A 49 3.34 -9.18 -3.03
C GLY A 49 2.03 -8.80 -2.33
N LEU A 50 1.95 -7.61 -1.75
CA LEU A 50 0.75 -7.09 -1.12
C LEU A 50 -0.36 -6.89 -2.14
N ASN A 51 -0.07 -6.32 -3.31
CA ASN A 51 -1.04 -6.09 -4.37
C ASN A 51 -1.65 -7.42 -4.87
N LYS A 52 -0.81 -8.44 -5.07
CA LYS A 52 -1.26 -9.77 -5.49
C LYS A 52 -2.14 -10.47 -4.45
N MET A 53 -1.91 -10.23 -3.16
CA MET A 53 -2.71 -10.85 -2.09
C MET A 53 -3.99 -10.07 -1.78
N ALA A 54 -3.91 -8.74 -1.78
CA ALA A 54 -5.00 -7.88 -1.37
C ALA A 54 -6.04 -7.64 -2.48
N VAL A 55 -5.64 -7.78 -3.75
CA VAL A 55 -6.46 -7.46 -4.95
C VAL A 55 -7.31 -6.20 -4.69
N PRO A 56 -6.64 -5.05 -4.43
CA PRO A 56 -7.35 -3.87 -3.98
C PRO A 56 -8.28 -3.38 -5.09
N PRO A 57 -9.51 -3.00 -4.73
CA PRO A 57 -10.43 -2.38 -5.68
C PRO A 57 -9.88 -1.02 -6.12
N GLU A 58 -10.00 -0.72 -7.42
CA GLU A 58 -9.50 0.53 -7.99
C GLU A 58 -10.40 1.71 -7.59
N TYR A 59 -11.69 1.43 -7.39
CA TYR A 59 -12.67 2.41 -6.93
C TYR A 59 -13.40 1.91 -5.69
N VAL A 60 -13.46 2.79 -4.69
CA VAL A 60 -14.24 2.61 -3.47
C VAL A 60 -15.15 3.81 -3.30
N GLN A 61 -16.46 3.57 -3.18
CA GLN A 61 -17.44 4.62 -2.94
C GLN A 61 -18.18 4.33 -1.64
N MET A 62 -18.09 5.26 -0.69
CA MET A 62 -18.80 5.19 0.59
C MET A 62 -20.03 6.09 0.53
N HIS A 63 -21.22 5.50 0.66
CA HIS A 63 -22.47 6.25 0.70
C HIS A 63 -23.24 5.98 1.99
N LYS A 64 -23.73 7.04 2.62
CA LYS A 64 -24.54 6.92 3.84
C LYS A 64 -26.01 6.70 3.51
N GLY A 65 -26.60 5.68 4.12
CA GLY A 65 -28.03 5.40 3.98
C GLY A 65 -28.29 4.25 3.02
N ASP A 66 -29.44 4.30 2.34
CA ASP A 66 -29.86 3.24 1.42
C ASP A 66 -29.32 3.51 0.01
N TYR A 67 -29.26 2.47 -0.81
CA TYR A 67 -28.81 2.56 -2.20
C TYR A 67 -29.79 1.87 -3.14
N ASP A 68 -29.81 2.31 -4.39
CA ASP A 68 -30.57 1.66 -5.44
C ASP A 68 -29.75 0.52 -6.04
N GLU A 69 -30.09 -0.72 -5.66
CA GLU A 69 -29.40 -1.93 -6.14
C GLU A 69 -29.49 -2.08 -7.67
N GLN A 70 -30.60 -1.65 -8.28
CA GLN A 70 -30.79 -1.75 -9.74
C GLN A 70 -29.92 -0.73 -10.45
N ALA A 71 -29.85 0.50 -9.94
CA ALA A 71 -28.98 1.53 -10.51
C ALA A 71 -27.50 1.14 -10.46
N VAL A 72 -27.06 0.46 -9.38
CA VAL A 72 -25.69 -0.06 -9.28
C VAL A 72 -25.46 -1.22 -10.24
N ALA A 73 -26.39 -2.17 -10.33
CA ALA A 73 -26.28 -3.29 -11.26
C ALA A 73 -26.23 -2.81 -12.73
N ASP A 74 -27.08 -1.86 -13.09
CA ASP A 74 -27.10 -1.25 -14.43
C ASP A 74 -25.81 -0.48 -14.72
N PHE A 75 -25.26 0.23 -13.73
CA PHE A 75 -23.97 0.91 -13.86
C PHE A 75 -22.84 -0.10 -14.12
N VAL A 76 -22.76 -1.18 -13.33
CA VAL A 76 -21.73 -2.22 -13.49
C VAL A 76 -21.87 -2.90 -14.87
N ALA A 77 -23.09 -3.21 -15.29
CA ALA A 77 -23.36 -3.83 -16.59
C ALA A 77 -23.04 -2.93 -17.80
N GLN A 78 -22.97 -1.60 -17.61
CA GLN A 78 -22.62 -0.65 -18.67
C GLN A 78 -21.11 -0.44 -18.82
N GLN A 79 -20.28 -0.85 -17.85
CA GLN A 79 -18.83 -0.65 -17.90
C GLN A 79 -18.12 -1.95 -18.29
N ASP A 80 -17.68 -2.04 -19.54
CA ASP A 80 -17.00 -3.24 -20.06
C ASP A 80 -15.63 -3.53 -19.41
N TYR A 81 -15.06 -2.58 -18.67
CA TYR A 81 -13.75 -2.70 -18.02
C TYR A 81 -13.81 -3.20 -16.57
N LEU A 82 -15.01 -3.38 -16.01
CA LEU A 82 -15.21 -3.91 -14.66
C LEU A 82 -15.30 -5.44 -14.70
N GLU A 83 -14.43 -6.11 -13.95
CA GLU A 83 -14.46 -7.57 -13.79
C GLU A 83 -15.46 -7.99 -12.72
N ASP A 84 -15.51 -7.24 -11.61
CA ASP A 84 -16.37 -7.54 -10.48
C ASP A 84 -16.79 -6.28 -9.71
N ALA A 85 -17.91 -6.37 -9.01
CA ALA A 85 -18.43 -5.31 -8.16
C ALA A 85 -18.99 -5.89 -6.85
N LEU A 86 -18.49 -5.38 -5.73
CA LEU A 86 -18.91 -5.82 -4.40
C LEU A 86 -19.54 -4.65 -3.64
N VAL A 87 -20.79 -4.85 -3.20
CA VAL A 87 -21.46 -3.93 -2.28
C VAL A 87 -21.46 -4.52 -0.88
N VAL A 88 -20.88 -3.79 0.08
CA VAL A 88 -20.83 -4.20 1.49
C VAL A 88 -21.52 -3.16 2.36
N ARG A 89 -22.41 -3.63 3.23
CA ARG A 89 -22.94 -2.81 4.32
C ARG A 89 -21.92 -2.80 5.47
N MET A 90 -21.47 -1.63 5.86
CA MET A 90 -20.64 -1.45 7.04
C MET A 90 -21.48 -1.03 8.24
N LEU A 91 -21.20 -1.67 9.38
CA LEU A 91 -21.64 -1.21 10.68
C LEU A 91 -20.53 -0.36 11.28
N ASP A 92 -20.79 0.94 11.41
CA ASP A 92 -19.90 1.83 12.15
C ASP A 92 -19.96 1.53 13.65
N VAL A 93 -18.81 1.34 14.27
CA VAL A 93 -18.71 1.07 15.71
C VAL A 93 -17.90 2.17 16.36
N ASN A 94 -18.48 2.77 17.40
CA ASN A 94 -17.76 3.78 18.18
C ASN A 94 -16.47 3.19 18.76
N ASN A 95 -15.34 3.79 18.42
CA ASN A 95 -14.00 3.37 18.83
C ASN A 95 -13.84 3.17 20.35
N ALA A 96 -14.61 3.87 21.19
CA ALA A 96 -14.62 3.67 22.63
C ALA A 96 -15.02 2.24 23.05
N GLN A 97 -15.82 1.57 22.22
CA GLN A 97 -16.33 0.22 22.45
C GLN A 97 -15.40 -0.88 21.89
N ILE A 98 -14.38 -0.50 21.12
CA ILE A 98 -13.42 -1.46 20.55
C ILE A 98 -12.21 -1.54 21.49
N ILE A 99 -11.98 -2.73 22.04
CA ILE A 99 -10.85 -3.00 22.96
C ILE A 99 -9.83 -3.87 22.25
N CYS A 100 -8.63 -3.33 22.03
CA CYS A 100 -7.50 -4.03 21.43
C CYS A 100 -6.34 -4.06 22.43
N ASN A 101 -5.84 -5.26 22.75
CA ASN A 101 -4.76 -5.46 23.73
C ASN A 101 -5.01 -4.80 25.10
N GLY A 102 -6.27 -4.71 25.53
CA GLY A 102 -6.65 -4.12 26.82
C GLY A 102 -6.76 -2.59 26.83
N GLU A 103 -6.51 -1.92 25.71
CA GLU A 103 -6.76 -0.49 25.54
C GLU A 103 -7.93 -0.25 24.59
N SER A 104 -8.73 0.78 24.90
CA SER A 104 -9.80 1.23 24.02
C SER A 104 -9.25 2.03 22.84
N LEU A 105 -9.86 1.88 21.67
CA LEU A 105 -9.49 2.66 20.48
C LEU A 105 -10.05 4.09 20.51
N GLU A 106 -10.63 4.57 21.60
CA GLU A 106 -11.18 5.94 21.73
C GLU A 106 -10.23 7.07 21.28
N LYS A 107 -8.91 6.84 21.33
CA LYS A 107 -7.88 7.79 20.90
C LYS A 107 -7.53 7.69 19.42
N CYS A 108 -8.00 6.66 18.73
CA CYS A 108 -7.82 6.51 17.29
C CYS A 108 -8.79 7.45 16.56
N LEU A 109 -8.22 8.28 15.67
CA LEU A 109 -8.96 9.21 14.82
C LEU A 109 -9.57 8.55 13.57
N MET A 110 -9.26 7.27 13.33
CA MET A 110 -9.79 6.51 12.21
C MET A 110 -11.09 5.84 12.63
N ASP A 111 -12.14 6.00 11.84
CA ASP A 111 -13.40 5.29 12.03
C ASP A 111 -13.22 3.81 11.71
N ASN A 112 -13.82 2.94 12.53
CA ASN A 112 -13.74 1.50 12.37
C ASN A 112 -15.13 0.94 12.10
N GLY A 113 -15.32 0.47 10.86
CA GLY A 113 -16.52 -0.23 10.43
C GLY A 113 -16.26 -1.73 10.28
N PHE A 114 -17.22 -2.55 10.70
CA PHE A 114 -17.20 -3.98 10.39
C PHE A 114 -18.13 -4.26 9.21
N GLY A 115 -17.57 -4.79 8.12
CA GLY A 115 -18.33 -5.25 6.95
C GLY A 115 -18.78 -6.70 7.10
N GLY A 116 -20.04 -6.99 6.78
CA GLY A 116 -20.58 -8.36 6.75
C GLY A 116 -21.16 -8.69 5.38
N THR A 117 -20.70 -9.77 4.74
CA THR A 117 -21.21 -10.18 3.41
C THR A 117 -22.54 -10.92 3.48
N GLN A 118 -22.93 -11.49 4.62
CA GLN A 118 -24.23 -12.17 4.75
C GLN A 118 -24.61 -12.46 6.21
N MET A 119 -24.66 -11.45 7.08
CA MET A 119 -25.30 -11.60 8.39
C MET A 119 -26.51 -10.68 8.49
N GLN A 120 -27.65 -11.33 8.70
CA GLN A 120 -28.91 -10.75 9.14
C GLN A 120 -28.70 -10.21 10.56
N MET A 121 -27.98 -9.09 10.68
CA MET A 121 -27.90 -8.34 11.93
C MET A 121 -29.22 -7.60 12.11
N GLU A 122 -30.08 -8.16 12.95
CA GLU A 122 -31.30 -7.53 13.43
C GLU A 122 -30.96 -6.20 14.11
N ARG A 123 -31.07 -5.13 13.33
CA ARG A 123 -31.78 -3.87 13.64
C ARG A 123 -31.91 -3.49 15.12
N GLU A 124 -30.82 -3.22 15.84
CA GLU A 124 -30.89 -2.48 17.12
C GLU A 124 -29.78 -1.44 17.37
N CYS A 125 -28.83 -1.21 16.46
CA CYS A 125 -27.91 -0.06 16.58
C CYS A 125 -28.20 0.98 15.48
N GLY A 126 -28.40 2.23 15.90
CA GLY A 126 -29.04 3.27 15.10
C GLY A 126 -28.27 3.74 13.87
N ASN A 127 -29.02 3.90 12.76
CA ASN A 127 -28.93 4.95 11.73
C ASN A 127 -27.59 5.39 11.12
N ILE A 128 -26.53 4.59 11.17
CA ILE A 128 -25.31 4.85 10.41
C ILE A 128 -24.89 3.55 9.72
N LEU A 129 -25.64 3.16 8.69
CA LEU A 129 -25.14 2.21 7.71
C LEU A 129 -24.50 3.02 6.58
N ASP A 130 -23.19 2.85 6.44
CA ASP A 130 -22.47 3.30 5.25
C ASP A 130 -22.29 2.09 4.33
N ILE A 131 -22.58 2.28 3.06
CA ILE A 131 -22.45 1.29 2.00
C ILE A 131 -21.14 1.57 1.28
N CYS A 132 -20.28 0.55 1.21
CA CYS A 132 -19.08 0.58 0.40
C CYS A 132 -19.30 -0.20 -0.89
N LEU A 133 -19.24 0.49 -2.03
CA LEU A 133 -19.14 -0.14 -3.35
C LEU A 133 -17.67 -0.24 -3.74
N PHE A 134 -17.21 -1.46 -4.00
CA PHE A 134 -15.88 -1.78 -4.47
C PHE A 134 -15.97 -2.25 -5.92
N LEU A 135 -15.21 -1.63 -6.82
CA LEU A 135 -15.17 -2.00 -8.24
C LEU A 135 -13.77 -2.56 -8.56
N LEU A 136 -13.73 -3.78 -9.08
CA LEU A 136 -12.51 -4.45 -9.51
C LEU A 136 -12.42 -4.38 -11.04
N PRO A 137 -11.32 -3.84 -11.61
CA PRO A 137 -11.12 -3.83 -13.05
C PRO A 137 -10.68 -5.21 -13.56
N ASP A 138 -10.81 -5.41 -14.88
CA ASP A 138 -10.25 -6.59 -15.57
C ASP A 138 -8.73 -6.68 -15.35
N SER A 139 -8.30 -7.80 -14.77
CA SER A 139 -6.90 -8.16 -14.50
C SER A 139 -5.95 -8.04 -15.71
N ALA A 140 -6.48 -7.96 -16.95
CA ALA A 140 -5.71 -7.69 -18.17
C ALA A 140 -5.19 -6.24 -18.31
N SER A 141 -5.70 -5.28 -17.53
CA SER A 141 -5.34 -3.86 -17.65
C SER A 141 -4.05 -3.47 -16.91
N HIS A 142 -3.58 -4.28 -15.95
CA HIS A 142 -2.43 -3.96 -15.11
C HIS A 142 -1.05 -4.16 -15.77
N GLU A 143 -0.97 -4.73 -16.97
CA GLU A 143 0.31 -4.86 -17.70
C GLU A 143 0.78 -3.54 -18.37
N TYR A 144 -0.06 -2.50 -18.42
CA TYR A 144 0.26 -1.28 -19.17
C TYR A 144 0.92 -0.16 -18.35
N GLU A 145 0.96 -0.23 -17.02
CA GLU A 145 1.50 0.86 -16.17
C GLU A 145 2.86 0.57 -15.51
N GLN A 146 3.56 -0.51 -15.89
CA GLN A 146 4.92 -0.81 -15.40
C GLN A 146 6.04 -0.42 -16.38
N HIS A 147 5.71 0.19 -17.52
CA HIS A 147 6.66 0.66 -18.51
C HIS A 147 6.59 2.18 -18.70
N HIS A 148 6.93 2.96 -17.67
CA HIS A 148 7.41 4.34 -17.86
C HIS A 148 8.32 4.83 -16.74
#